data_AF-A0A9E8ZMZ9-F1
#
_entry.id   AF-A0A9E8ZMZ9-F1
#
_cell.length_a   1.000
_cell.length_b   1.000
_cell.length_c   1.000
_cell.angle_alpha   90.00
_cell.angle_beta   90.00
_cell.angle_gamma   90.00
#
_symmetry.space_group_name_H-M   'P 1'
#
loop_
_entity.id
_entity.type
_entity.pdbx_description
1 polymer ?
#
loop_
_entity_poly.entity_id
_entity_poly.type
_entity_poly.pdbx_seq_one_letter_code
_entity_poly.pdbx_strand_id
1 'polypeptide(L)'
;MQEILQVIQKAKTIFRLKLEQVEQSGGLTLEQYVRYLSMQYHLTRNVQRHFFTIAGHPLLAHKGKLREFLVAFGLEEEMHYKIACKDLENLGYDVLPVPLDVKLWWTYFDSVIHSRPLVRLGATCILENLGAGGGDVVKRLMSNAPFINERTSRFVQIHLHEELPHGDWIVQTLKDVPLDVANIRDLREGAETGAILYLRMVNWALGTDYLTNCILEEPTNALPSQVA
;
A
#
# COMPACT_ATOMS: atom_id res chain seq x y z
N MET A 1 -16.69 -10.53 -9.15
CA MET A 1 -16.47 -9.85 -7.85
C MET A 1 -16.09 -10.78 -6.71
N GLN A 2 -16.75 -11.94 -6.53
CA GLN A 2 -16.41 -12.88 -5.45
C GLN A 2 -14.92 -13.28 -5.43
N GLU A 3 -14.33 -13.50 -6.60
CA GLU A 3 -12.91 -13.84 -6.73
C GLU A 3 -11.98 -12.75 -6.18
N ILE A 4 -12.29 -11.47 -6.42
CA ILE A 4 -11.50 -10.34 -5.91
C ILE A 4 -11.61 -10.25 -4.39
N LEU A 5 -12.81 -10.44 -3.84
CA LEU A 5 -13.04 -10.48 -2.39
C LEU A 5 -12.23 -11.59 -1.71
N GLN A 6 -12.08 -12.75 -2.36
CA GLN A 6 -11.24 -13.84 -1.86
C GLN A 6 -9.75 -13.45 -1.84
N VAL A 7 -9.26 -12.75 -2.87
CA VAL A 7 -7.87 -12.24 -2.90
C VAL A 7 -7.66 -11.21 -1.79
N ILE A 8 -8.58 -10.25 -1.63
CA ILE A 8 -8.57 -9.27 -0.54
C ILE A 8 -8.48 -9.97 0.82
N GLN A 9 -9.32 -10.98 1.05
CA GLN A 9 -9.34 -11.69 2.34
C GLN A 9 -8.02 -12.42 2.60
N LYS A 10 -7.45 -13.10 1.61
CA LYS A 10 -6.14 -13.74 1.73
C LYS A 10 -5.04 -12.72 2.04
N ALA A 11 -5.04 -11.59 1.33
CA ALA A 11 -4.07 -10.54 1.52
C ALA A 11 -4.18 -9.92 2.93
N LYS A 12 -5.40 -9.66 3.43
CA LYS A 12 -5.69 -9.21 4.80
C LYS A 12 -5.10 -10.18 5.83
N THR A 13 -5.34 -11.47 5.68
CA THR A 13 -4.79 -12.50 6.60
C THR A 13 -3.26 -12.48 6.61
N ILE A 14 -2.62 -12.43 5.44
CA ILE A 14 -1.15 -12.40 5.36
C ILE A 14 -0.58 -11.11 5.95
N PHE A 15 -1.20 -9.97 5.67
CA PHE A 15 -0.79 -8.68 6.22
C PHE A 15 -0.89 -8.66 7.75
N ARG A 16 -1.99 -9.16 8.31
CA ARG A 16 -2.17 -9.30 9.75
C ARG A 16 -1.06 -10.14 10.38
N LEU A 17 -0.78 -11.32 9.83
CA LEU A 17 0.26 -12.21 10.35
C LEU A 17 1.64 -11.52 10.40
N LYS A 18 1.96 -10.70 9.41
CA LYS A 18 3.21 -9.92 9.39
C LYS A 18 3.27 -8.88 10.51
N LEU A 19 2.17 -8.18 10.75
CA LEU A 19 2.09 -7.20 11.85
C LEU A 19 2.18 -7.89 13.22
N GLU A 20 1.52 -9.04 13.39
CA GLU A 20 1.60 -9.83 14.62
C GLU A 20 3.01 -10.36 14.88
N GLN A 21 3.75 -10.76 13.83
CA GLN A 21 5.16 -11.14 13.95
C GLN A 21 6.04 -9.98 14.44
N VAL A 22 5.80 -8.76 13.95
CA VAL A 22 6.52 -7.57 14.45
C VAL A 22 6.19 -7.29 15.91
N GLU A 23 4.91 -7.40 16.28
CA GLU A 23 4.47 -7.24 17.67
C GLU A 23 5.17 -8.26 18.60
N GLN A 24 5.22 -9.52 18.19
CA GLN A 24 5.90 -10.60 18.93
C GLN A 24 7.42 -10.43 18.99
N SER A 25 8.01 -9.73 18.02
CA SER A 25 9.47 -9.52 17.93
C SER A 25 9.96 -8.28 18.69
N GLY A 26 9.12 -7.67 19.52
CA GLY A 26 9.47 -6.49 20.32
C GLY A 26 8.84 -5.18 19.84
N GLY A 27 7.95 -5.24 18.86
CA GLY A 27 7.17 -4.09 18.39
C GLY A 27 7.82 -3.32 17.24
N LEU A 28 7.18 -2.20 16.88
CA LEU A 28 7.58 -1.39 15.73
C LEU A 28 8.82 -0.56 16.08
N THR A 29 9.88 -0.72 15.30
CA THR A 29 11.10 0.08 15.41
C THR A 29 11.00 1.38 14.61
N LEU A 30 11.80 2.38 14.99
CA LEU A 30 11.87 3.66 14.26
C LEU A 30 12.30 3.44 12.81
N GLU A 31 13.29 2.57 12.57
CA GLU A 31 13.77 2.25 11.24
C GLU A 31 12.66 1.67 10.36
N GLN A 32 11.92 0.67 10.85
CA GLN A 32 10.79 0.09 10.12
C GLN A 32 9.72 1.14 9.80
N TYR A 33 9.48 2.07 10.72
CA TYR A 33 8.51 3.14 10.51
C TYR A 33 8.98 4.16 9.45
N VAL A 34 10.25 4.55 9.47
CA VAL A 34 10.87 5.41 8.45
C VAL A 34 10.85 4.74 7.07
N ARG A 35 11.16 3.43 7.00
CA ARG A 35 11.03 2.63 5.77
C ARG A 35 9.58 2.64 5.28
N TYR A 36 8.61 2.37 6.16
CA TYR A 36 7.19 2.41 5.81
C TYR A 36 6.74 3.77 5.25
N LEU A 37 7.05 4.88 5.94
CA LEU A 37 6.67 6.22 5.46
C LEU A 37 7.35 6.57 4.12
N SER A 38 8.61 6.18 3.95
CA SER A 38 9.34 6.39 2.68
C SER A 38 8.74 5.59 1.54
N MET A 39 8.38 4.33 1.79
CA MET A 39 7.64 3.50 0.83
C MET A 39 6.32 4.15 0.44
N GLN A 40 5.54 4.62 1.41
CA GLN A 40 4.25 5.27 1.16
C GLN A 40 4.39 6.57 0.37
N TYR A 41 5.39 7.39 0.69
CA TYR A 41 5.73 8.57 -0.10
C TYR A 41 5.91 8.22 -1.58
N HIS A 42 6.75 7.23 -1.89
CA HIS A 42 7.02 6.86 -3.29
C HIS A 42 5.85 6.16 -3.97
N LEU A 43 5.05 5.40 -3.23
CA LEU A 43 3.90 4.67 -3.76
C LEU A 43 2.74 5.61 -4.11
N THR A 44 2.52 6.64 -3.30
CA THR A 44 1.37 7.57 -3.45
C THR A 44 1.72 8.81 -4.28
N ARG A 45 3.00 9.17 -4.42
CA ARG A 45 3.41 10.33 -5.22
C ARG A 45 2.97 10.18 -6.67
N ASN A 46 2.14 11.13 -7.14
CA ASN A 46 1.55 11.15 -8.48
C ASN A 46 0.53 10.02 -8.76
N VAL A 47 -0.02 9.35 -7.74
CA VAL A 47 -0.98 8.24 -7.92
C VAL A 47 -2.27 8.65 -8.64
N GLN A 48 -2.70 9.91 -8.52
CA GLN A 48 -3.87 10.50 -9.18
C GLN A 48 -3.84 10.33 -10.70
N ARG A 49 -2.65 10.32 -11.33
CA ARG A 49 -2.51 10.13 -12.77
C ARG A 49 -3.10 8.80 -13.24
N HIS A 50 -2.99 7.75 -12.43
CA HIS A 50 -3.58 6.45 -12.76
C HIS A 50 -5.10 6.52 -12.75
N PHE A 51 -5.69 7.15 -11.73
CA PHE A 51 -7.14 7.27 -11.61
C PHE A 51 -7.74 8.13 -12.73
N PHE A 52 -7.09 9.24 -13.08
CA PHE A 52 -7.50 10.06 -14.21
C PHE A 52 -7.36 9.32 -15.55
N THR A 53 -6.30 8.53 -15.73
CA THR A 53 -6.10 7.70 -16.93
C THR A 53 -7.22 6.67 -17.06
N ILE A 54 -7.56 5.97 -15.98
CA ILE A 54 -8.66 5.00 -15.96
C ILE A 54 -9.99 5.70 -16.26
N ALA A 55 -10.29 6.81 -15.57
CA ALA A 55 -11.52 7.58 -15.74
C ALA A 55 -11.70 8.14 -17.17
N GLY A 56 -10.60 8.44 -17.86
CA GLY A 56 -10.60 8.91 -19.25
C GLY A 56 -10.67 7.79 -20.30
N HIS A 57 -10.54 6.52 -19.91
CA HIS A 57 -10.39 5.42 -20.86
C HIS A 57 -11.72 5.08 -21.58
N PRO A 58 -11.72 4.78 -22.89
CA PRO A 58 -12.94 4.47 -23.67
C PRO A 58 -13.82 3.35 -23.09
N LEU A 59 -13.20 2.35 -22.46
CA LEU A 59 -13.88 1.26 -21.72
C LEU A 59 -14.91 1.77 -20.70
N LEU A 60 -14.66 2.95 -20.13
CA LEU A 60 -15.49 3.59 -19.11
C LEU A 60 -16.42 4.67 -19.67
N ALA A 61 -16.44 4.93 -20.99
CA ALA A 61 -17.18 6.05 -21.60
C ALA A 61 -18.65 6.14 -21.15
N HIS A 62 -19.31 4.99 -21.02
CA HIS A 62 -20.71 4.88 -20.59
C HIS A 62 -20.91 4.56 -19.09
N LYS A 63 -19.84 4.62 -18.29
CA LYS A 63 -19.83 4.28 -16.85
C LYS A 63 -19.64 5.56 -16.02
N GLY A 64 -20.53 6.53 -16.21
CA GLY A 64 -20.42 7.89 -15.64
C GLY A 64 -20.11 7.93 -14.14
N LYS A 65 -20.87 7.22 -13.32
CA LYS A 65 -20.67 7.16 -11.86
C LYS A 65 -19.27 6.66 -11.47
N LEU A 66 -18.76 5.63 -12.15
CA LEU A 66 -17.41 5.12 -11.89
C LEU A 66 -16.34 6.13 -12.30
N ARG A 67 -16.54 6.87 -13.40
CA ARG A 67 -15.62 7.94 -13.82
C ARG A 67 -15.60 9.08 -12.80
N GLU A 68 -16.77 9.53 -12.35
CA GLU A 68 -16.90 10.56 -11.31
C GLU A 68 -16.21 10.14 -10.01
N PHE A 69 -16.47 8.91 -9.55
CA PHE A 69 -15.79 8.32 -8.40
C PHE A 69 -14.27 8.35 -8.56
N LEU A 70 -13.74 7.87 -9.69
CA LEU A 70 -12.29 7.81 -9.92
C LEU A 70 -11.63 9.19 -9.97
N VAL A 71 -12.30 10.20 -10.51
CA VAL A 71 -11.79 11.57 -10.51
C VAL A 71 -11.75 12.13 -9.08
N ALA A 72 -12.83 11.98 -8.32
CA ALA A 72 -12.87 12.41 -6.92
C ALA A 72 -11.78 11.70 -6.10
N PHE A 73 -11.70 10.37 -6.23
CA PHE A 73 -10.71 9.53 -5.56
C PHE A 73 -9.27 9.97 -5.90
N GLY A 74 -8.98 10.23 -7.18
CA GLY A 74 -7.66 10.71 -7.58
C GLY A 74 -7.29 12.07 -6.97
N LEU A 75 -8.25 13.00 -6.89
CA LEU A 75 -8.00 14.32 -6.28
C LEU A 75 -7.73 14.23 -4.78
N GLU A 76 -8.40 13.31 -4.08
CA GLU A 76 -8.17 13.07 -2.66
C GLU A 76 -6.78 12.49 -2.38
N GLU A 77 -6.42 11.44 -3.12
CA GLU A 77 -5.13 10.75 -2.97
C GLU A 77 -3.90 11.60 -3.34
N GLU A 78 -4.06 12.63 -4.16
CA GLU A 78 -2.97 13.43 -4.73
C GLU A 78 -1.99 13.97 -3.68
N MET A 79 -2.49 14.30 -2.48
CA MET A 79 -1.70 14.95 -1.43
C MET A 79 -1.17 14.01 -0.36
N HIS A 80 -1.54 12.72 -0.38
CA HIS A 80 -1.16 11.76 0.66
C HIS A 80 0.36 11.60 0.81
N TYR A 81 1.11 11.65 -0.30
CA TYR A 81 2.58 11.56 -0.24
C TYR A 81 3.22 12.70 0.57
N LYS A 82 2.62 13.90 0.58
CA LYS A 82 3.14 15.03 1.36
C LYS A 82 2.91 14.83 2.86
N ILE A 83 1.86 14.10 3.23
CA ILE A 83 1.57 13.77 4.63
C ILE A 83 2.64 12.80 5.15
N ALA A 84 2.98 11.75 4.37
CA ALA A 84 4.09 10.85 4.70
C ALA A 84 5.43 11.60 4.78
N CYS A 85 5.70 12.50 3.83
CA CYS A 85 6.88 13.37 3.85
C CYS A 85 6.93 14.21 5.12
N LYS A 86 5.79 14.76 5.55
CA LYS A 86 5.74 15.63 6.72
C LYS A 86 5.96 14.87 8.03
N ASP A 87 5.44 13.65 8.12
CA ASP A 87 5.70 12.77 9.27
C ASP A 87 7.20 12.42 9.36
N LEU A 88 7.87 12.14 8.23
CA LEU A 88 9.32 11.94 8.16
C LEU A 88 10.12 13.17 8.61
N GLU A 89 9.76 14.36 8.12
CA GLU A 89 10.37 15.62 8.56
C GLU A 89 10.23 15.82 10.07
N ASN A 90 9.05 15.52 10.64
CA ASN A 90 8.80 15.64 12.08
C ASN A 90 9.59 14.60 12.91
N LEU A 91 9.98 13.48 12.31
CA LEU A 91 10.90 12.50 12.90
C LEU A 91 12.38 12.89 12.75
N GLY A 92 12.69 13.91 11.94
CA GLY A 92 14.06 14.32 11.62
C GLY A 92 14.74 13.45 10.56
N TYR A 93 13.96 12.79 9.69
CA TYR A 93 14.48 11.93 8.63
C TYR A 93 14.12 12.47 7.24
N ASP A 94 15.02 12.24 6.29
CA ASP A 94 14.73 12.40 4.86
C ASP A 94 14.01 11.16 4.31
N VAL A 95 13.35 11.34 3.17
CA VAL A 95 12.77 10.23 2.41
C VAL A 95 13.88 9.30 1.92
N LEU A 96 13.78 8.01 2.27
CA LEU A 96 14.73 7.00 1.80
C LEU A 96 14.63 6.78 0.27
N PRO A 97 15.66 6.22 -0.38
CA PRO A 97 15.58 5.83 -1.79
C PRO A 97 14.39 4.91 -2.07
N VAL A 98 13.80 5.05 -3.26
CA VAL A 98 12.65 4.25 -3.67
C VAL A 98 12.99 2.74 -3.68
N PRO A 99 12.24 1.89 -2.95
CA PRO A 99 12.51 0.45 -2.90
C PRO A 99 12.18 -0.22 -4.23
N LEU A 100 12.83 -1.35 -4.50
CA LEU A 100 12.68 -2.10 -5.76
C LEU A 100 11.21 -2.42 -6.07
N ASP A 101 10.47 -2.93 -5.08
CA ASP A 101 9.07 -3.33 -5.30
C ASP A 101 8.17 -2.15 -5.67
N VAL A 102 8.45 -0.93 -5.17
CA VAL A 102 7.72 0.29 -5.60
C VAL A 102 8.07 0.65 -7.04
N LYS A 103 9.33 0.48 -7.47
CA LYS A 103 9.70 0.64 -8.90
C LYS A 103 8.98 -0.36 -9.79
N LEU A 104 8.93 -1.63 -9.36
CA LEU A 104 8.24 -2.70 -10.09
C LEU A 104 6.74 -2.42 -10.20
N TRP A 105 6.12 -1.96 -9.11
CA TRP A 105 4.72 -1.55 -9.10
C TRP A 105 4.43 -0.47 -10.14
N TRP A 106 5.17 0.63 -10.11
CA TRP A 106 4.98 1.72 -11.06
C TRP A 106 5.23 1.26 -12.50
N THR A 107 6.34 0.55 -12.73
CA THR A 107 6.69 0.07 -14.07
C THR A 107 5.63 -0.85 -14.65
N TYR A 108 5.16 -1.83 -13.86
CA TYR A 108 4.13 -2.77 -14.31
C TYR A 108 2.82 -2.05 -14.62
N PHE A 109 2.30 -1.25 -13.68
CA PHE A 109 1.00 -0.61 -13.88
C PHE A 109 1.02 0.48 -14.95
N ASP A 110 2.10 1.25 -15.08
CA ASP A 110 2.26 2.20 -16.18
C ASP A 110 2.21 1.50 -17.54
N SER A 111 2.82 0.31 -17.64
CA SER A 111 2.87 -0.44 -18.90
C SER A 111 1.51 -0.98 -19.36
N VAL A 112 0.58 -1.25 -18.44
CA VAL A 112 -0.70 -1.90 -18.78
C VAL A 112 -1.90 -0.96 -18.74
N ILE A 113 -1.83 0.16 -18.02
CA ILE A 113 -3.00 0.99 -17.69
C ILE A 113 -3.72 1.57 -18.92
N HIS A 114 -2.99 1.88 -19.98
CA HIS A 114 -3.58 2.42 -21.21
C HIS A 114 -4.35 1.40 -22.03
N SER A 115 -4.02 0.11 -21.91
CA SER A 115 -4.69 -0.97 -22.65
C SER A 115 -5.67 -1.77 -21.79
N ARG A 116 -5.37 -1.91 -20.50
CA ARG A 116 -6.07 -2.77 -19.53
C ARG A 116 -6.23 -2.01 -18.21
N PRO A 117 -6.97 -0.89 -18.19
CA PRO A 117 -7.06 0.00 -17.03
C PRO A 117 -7.63 -0.69 -15.78
N LEU A 118 -8.46 -1.71 -15.95
CA LEU A 118 -9.05 -2.46 -14.85
C LEU A 118 -8.04 -3.33 -14.09
N VAL A 119 -6.90 -3.68 -14.70
CA VAL A 119 -5.80 -4.35 -13.98
C VAL A 119 -5.27 -3.45 -12.87
N ARG A 120 -5.02 -2.16 -13.16
CA ARG A 120 -4.61 -1.21 -12.11
C ARG A 120 -5.71 -1.01 -11.05
N LEU A 121 -6.97 -1.00 -11.46
CA LEU A 121 -8.08 -0.81 -10.53
C LEU A 121 -8.26 -2.01 -9.58
N GLY A 122 -8.03 -3.23 -10.06
CA GLY A 122 -7.98 -4.42 -9.22
C GLY A 122 -6.92 -4.33 -8.12
N ALA A 123 -5.76 -3.75 -8.43
CA ALA A 123 -4.72 -3.51 -7.44
C ALA A 123 -5.11 -2.44 -6.41
N THR A 124 -5.89 -1.41 -6.80
CA THR A 124 -6.44 -0.42 -5.87
C THR A 124 -7.36 -1.11 -4.87
N CYS A 125 -8.23 -2.03 -5.30
CA CYS A 125 -9.09 -2.78 -4.38
C CYS A 125 -8.31 -3.48 -3.26
N ILE A 126 -7.05 -3.85 -3.49
CA ILE A 126 -6.19 -4.43 -2.45
C ILE A 126 -5.68 -3.37 -1.48
N LEU A 127 -5.09 -2.28 -1.99
CA LEU A 127 -4.51 -1.22 -1.16
C LEU A 127 -5.54 -0.67 -0.17
N GLU A 128 -6.71 -0.30 -0.68
CA GLU A 128 -7.78 0.33 0.11
C GLU A 128 -8.42 -0.63 1.11
N ASN A 129 -8.25 -1.95 0.95
CA ASN A 129 -8.86 -2.92 1.84
C ASN A 129 -7.87 -3.54 2.83
N LEU A 130 -6.56 -3.46 2.61
CA LEU A 130 -5.59 -4.16 3.45
C LEU A 130 -5.58 -3.67 4.91
N GLY A 131 -5.74 -2.35 5.12
CA GLY A 131 -5.71 -1.74 6.46
C GLY A 131 -6.73 -2.35 7.43
N ALA A 132 -7.93 -2.68 6.95
CA ALA A 132 -8.98 -3.31 7.74
C ALA A 132 -8.62 -4.70 8.28
N GLY A 133 -7.64 -5.40 7.70
CA GLY A 133 -7.23 -6.74 8.15
C GLY A 133 -6.42 -6.75 9.46
N GLY A 134 -5.82 -5.61 9.84
CA GLY A 134 -4.90 -5.54 10.98
C GLY A 134 -5.02 -4.27 11.81
N GLY A 135 -6.10 -3.50 11.67
CA GLY A 135 -6.24 -2.18 12.31
C GLY A 135 -6.07 -2.21 13.84
N ASP A 136 -6.52 -3.26 14.53
CA ASP A 136 -6.27 -3.44 15.96
C ASP A 136 -4.78 -3.65 16.28
N VAL A 137 -4.08 -4.44 15.46
CA VAL A 137 -2.65 -4.72 15.61
C VAL A 137 -1.83 -3.46 15.34
N VAL A 138 -2.16 -2.71 14.27
CA VAL A 138 -1.51 -1.43 13.96
C VAL A 138 -1.68 -0.45 15.13
N LYS A 139 -2.89 -0.33 15.69
CA LYS A 139 -3.15 0.54 16.86
C LYS A 139 -2.26 0.18 18.05
N ARG A 140 -2.10 -1.11 18.36
CA ARG A 140 -1.22 -1.57 19.47
C ARG A 140 0.25 -1.31 19.17
N LEU A 141 0.71 -1.60 17.95
CA LEU A 141 2.09 -1.32 17.54
C LEU A 141 2.41 0.17 17.66
N MET A 142 1.48 1.04 17.22
CA MET A 142 1.64 2.48 17.30
C MET A 142 1.61 3.01 18.74
N SER A 143 0.70 2.51 19.60
CA SER A 143 0.60 2.97 20.98
C SER A 143 1.84 2.65 21.82
N ASN A 144 2.57 1.60 21.44
CA ASN A 144 3.76 1.13 22.16
C ASN A 144 5.06 1.73 21.61
N ALA A 145 5.03 2.46 20.49
CA ALA A 145 6.21 3.02 19.84
C ALA A 145 6.52 4.45 20.34
N PRO A 146 7.69 4.71 20.95
CA PRO A 146 7.98 5.99 21.62
C PRO A 146 8.14 7.19 20.68
N PHE A 147 8.34 6.95 19.39
CA PHE A 147 8.47 7.98 18.36
C PHE A 147 7.13 8.36 17.70
N ILE A 148 6.03 7.68 18.07
CA ILE A 148 4.69 7.93 17.54
C ILE A 148 3.96 8.95 18.40
N ASN A 149 3.55 10.06 17.79
CA ASN A 149 2.71 11.09 18.37
C ASN A 149 1.87 11.77 17.26
N GLU A 150 1.05 12.76 17.62
CA GLU A 150 0.16 13.46 16.68
C GLU A 150 0.89 14.10 15.48
N ARG A 151 2.17 14.47 15.64
CA ARG A 151 2.97 15.09 14.57
C ARG A 151 3.66 14.08 13.67
N THR A 152 3.87 12.85 14.14
CA THR A 152 4.66 11.83 13.44
C THR A 152 3.81 10.69 12.90
N SER A 153 2.48 10.76 13.04
CA SER A 153 1.58 9.66 12.70
C SER A 153 0.36 10.04 11.88
N ARG A 154 0.33 11.24 11.30
CA ARG A 154 -0.83 11.74 10.55
C ARG A 154 -1.15 10.84 9.37
N PHE A 155 -0.14 10.37 8.65
CA PHE A 155 -0.32 9.47 7.51
C PHE A 155 -1.05 8.20 7.93
N VAL A 156 -0.64 7.56 9.03
CA VAL A 156 -1.30 6.33 9.47
C VAL A 156 -2.68 6.62 10.05
N GLN A 157 -2.84 7.74 10.75
CA GLN A 157 -4.13 8.12 11.34
C GLN A 157 -5.21 8.31 10.27
N ILE A 158 -4.93 9.01 9.16
CA ILE A 158 -5.94 9.20 8.10
C ILE A 158 -6.36 7.86 7.46
N HIS A 159 -5.41 6.94 7.24
CA HIS A 159 -5.69 5.62 6.65
C HIS A 159 -6.27 4.59 7.64
N LEU A 160 -6.23 4.88 8.96
CA LEU A 160 -6.88 4.06 10.00
C LEU A 160 -8.25 4.58 10.42
N HIS A 161 -8.44 5.90 10.36
CA HIS A 161 -9.65 6.59 10.78
C HIS A 161 -10.45 7.11 9.58
N GLU A 162 -10.27 6.52 8.39
CA GLU A 162 -10.99 6.95 7.20
C GLU A 162 -12.48 7.14 7.53
N GLU A 163 -12.90 8.41 7.53
CA GLU A 163 -14.30 8.81 7.66
C GLU A 163 -15.10 8.33 6.43
N LEU A 164 -14.40 7.90 5.37
CA LEU A 164 -14.91 7.42 4.10
C LEU A 164 -14.32 6.03 3.83
N PRO A 165 -15.08 4.93 3.87
CA PRO A 165 -14.52 3.58 3.68
C PRO A 165 -14.19 3.34 2.19
N HIS A 166 -13.07 3.91 1.74
CA HIS A 166 -12.62 3.87 0.34
C HIS A 166 -12.57 2.45 -0.21
N GLY A 167 -12.09 1.52 0.61
CA GLY A 167 -12.03 0.10 0.29
C GLY A 167 -13.39 -0.53 -0.01
N ASP A 168 -14.43 -0.17 0.75
CA ASP A 168 -15.78 -0.67 0.50
C ASP A 168 -16.40 0.04 -0.70
N TRP A 169 -16.12 1.33 -0.86
CA TRP A 169 -16.69 2.16 -1.92
C TRP A 169 -16.19 1.76 -3.30
N ILE A 170 -14.89 1.50 -3.48
CA ILE A 170 -14.36 1.05 -4.77
C ILE A 170 -14.94 -0.31 -5.17
N VAL A 171 -15.01 -1.25 -4.22
CA VAL A 171 -15.57 -2.58 -4.46
C VAL A 171 -17.07 -2.50 -4.75
N GLN A 172 -17.80 -1.65 -4.03
CA GLN A 172 -19.24 -1.46 -4.25
C GLN A 172 -19.52 -0.77 -5.58
N THR A 173 -18.79 0.30 -5.91
CA THR A 173 -18.89 0.99 -7.20
C THR A 173 -18.63 0.02 -8.36
N LEU A 174 -17.67 -0.91 -8.20
CA LEU A 174 -17.41 -1.93 -9.22
C LEU A 174 -18.48 -3.02 -9.32
N LYS A 175 -19.15 -3.36 -8.21
CA LYS A 175 -20.31 -4.29 -8.24
C LYS A 175 -21.50 -3.70 -8.98
N ASP A 176 -21.68 -2.38 -8.90
CA ASP A 176 -22.83 -1.67 -9.46
C ASP A 176 -22.65 -1.33 -10.96
N VAL A 177 -21.48 -1.66 -11.53
CA VAL A 177 -21.15 -1.41 -12.93
C VAL A 177 -21.23 -2.72 -13.72
N PRO A 178 -21.91 -2.73 -14.88
CA PRO A 178 -21.90 -3.90 -15.75
C PRO A 178 -20.49 -4.10 -16.34
N LEU A 179 -19.85 -5.20 -15.95
CA LEU A 179 -18.54 -5.64 -16.41
C LEU A 179 -18.68 -7.01 -17.06
N ASP A 180 -18.09 -7.19 -18.25
CA ASP A 180 -17.98 -8.50 -18.88
C ASP A 180 -16.93 -9.39 -18.21
N VAL A 181 -16.84 -10.63 -18.68
CA VAL A 181 -15.91 -11.64 -18.14
C VAL A 181 -14.45 -11.21 -18.30
N ALA A 182 -14.09 -10.56 -19.40
CA ALA A 182 -12.72 -10.11 -19.63
C ALA A 182 -12.33 -9.01 -18.64
N ASN A 183 -13.23 -8.06 -18.38
CA ASN A 183 -13.05 -6.98 -17.42
C ASN A 183 -12.94 -7.50 -15.97
N ILE A 184 -13.72 -8.52 -15.61
CA ILE A 184 -13.63 -9.17 -14.30
C ILE A 184 -12.28 -9.89 -14.14
N ARG A 185 -11.80 -10.55 -15.20
CA ARG A 185 -10.48 -11.20 -15.21
C ARG A 185 -9.35 -10.18 -15.02
N ASP A 186 -9.44 -9.02 -15.68
CA ASP A 186 -8.46 -7.94 -15.53
C ASP A 186 -8.42 -7.42 -14.09
N LEU A 187 -9.59 -7.16 -13.46
CA LEU A 187 -9.65 -6.79 -12.05
C LEU A 187 -9.02 -7.85 -11.13
N ARG A 188 -9.26 -9.13 -11.40
CA ARG A 188 -8.69 -10.22 -10.61
C ARG A 188 -7.17 -10.28 -10.75
N GLU A 189 -6.64 -10.24 -11.97
CA GLU A 189 -5.19 -10.21 -12.21
C GLU A 189 -4.54 -9.03 -11.50
N GLY A 190 -5.18 -7.87 -11.57
CA GLY A 190 -4.81 -6.67 -10.84
C GLY A 190 -4.74 -6.87 -9.33
N ALA A 191 -5.77 -7.48 -8.75
CA ALA A 191 -5.83 -7.76 -7.32
C ALA A 191 -4.75 -8.77 -6.89
N GLU A 192 -4.55 -9.84 -7.66
CA GLU A 192 -3.52 -10.84 -7.37
C GLU A 192 -2.11 -10.22 -7.43
N THR A 193 -1.82 -9.47 -8.49
CA THR A 193 -0.53 -8.78 -8.69
C THR A 193 -0.30 -7.70 -7.63
N GLY A 194 -1.32 -6.89 -7.36
CA GLY A 194 -1.28 -5.85 -6.34
C GLY A 194 -1.02 -6.42 -4.94
N ALA A 195 -1.68 -7.52 -4.58
CA ALA A 195 -1.44 -8.21 -3.32
C ALA A 195 0.01 -8.69 -3.20
N ILE A 196 0.54 -9.34 -4.24
CA ILE A 196 1.91 -9.86 -4.22
C ILE A 196 2.92 -8.72 -4.05
N LEU A 197 2.83 -7.69 -4.89
CA LEU A 197 3.80 -6.59 -4.86
C LEU A 197 3.71 -5.80 -3.56
N TYR A 198 2.50 -5.46 -3.11
CA TYR A 198 2.36 -4.68 -1.88
C TYR A 198 2.82 -5.47 -0.64
N LEU A 199 2.51 -6.76 -0.53
CA LEU A 199 2.98 -7.58 0.60
C LEU A 199 4.51 -7.74 0.60
N ARG A 200 5.17 -7.67 -0.56
CA ARG A 200 6.64 -7.61 -0.64
C ARG A 200 7.17 -6.25 -0.16
N MET A 201 6.53 -5.15 -0.55
CA MET A 201 6.88 -3.83 0.00
C MET A 201 6.72 -3.78 1.53
N VAL A 202 5.68 -4.44 2.06
CA VAL A 202 5.50 -4.60 3.51
C VAL A 202 6.66 -5.38 4.13
N ASN A 203 7.14 -6.46 3.51
CA ASN A 203 8.31 -7.16 4.01
C ASN A 203 9.54 -6.25 4.07
N TRP A 204 9.78 -5.48 3.01
CA TRP A 204 10.88 -4.53 2.95
C TRP A 204 10.76 -3.47 4.06
N ALA A 205 9.57 -2.89 4.23
CA ALA A 205 9.30 -1.89 5.26
C ALA A 205 9.50 -2.45 6.69
N LEU A 206 9.09 -3.70 6.91
CA LEU A 206 9.22 -4.38 8.21
C LEU A 206 10.61 -5.02 8.41
N GLY A 207 11.52 -4.93 7.44
CA GLY A 207 12.84 -5.59 7.52
C GLY A 207 12.78 -7.11 7.52
N THR A 208 11.71 -7.70 6.99
CA THR A 208 11.50 -9.17 6.91
C THR A 208 11.71 -9.72 5.51
N ASP A 209 12.21 -8.90 4.57
CA ASP A 209 12.55 -9.35 3.23
C ASP A 209 13.91 -10.05 3.20
N TYR A 210 13.88 -11.38 3.21
CA TYR A 210 15.08 -12.22 3.27
C TYR A 210 16.12 -11.88 2.20
N LEU A 211 15.70 -11.67 0.95
CA LEU A 211 16.63 -11.44 -0.16
C LEU A 211 17.30 -10.06 -0.06
N THR A 212 16.53 -9.03 0.25
CA THR A 212 17.06 -7.67 0.50
C THR A 212 18.08 -7.71 1.63
N ASN A 213 17.73 -8.35 2.75
CA ASN A 213 18.62 -8.42 3.91
C ASN A 213 19.90 -9.21 3.58
N CYS A 214 19.83 -10.30 2.82
CA CYS A 214 21.04 -11.06 2.44
C CYS A 214 21.96 -10.35 1.44
N ILE A 215 21.42 -9.45 0.59
CA ILE A 215 22.18 -8.82 -0.50
C ILE A 215 22.69 -7.44 -0.10
N LEU A 216 21.88 -6.66 0.62
CA LEU A 216 22.10 -5.21 0.82
C LEU A 216 22.45 -4.82 2.25
N GLU A 217 22.05 -5.61 3.25
CA GLU A 217 22.46 -5.32 4.63
C GLU A 217 23.88 -5.87 4.81
N GLU A 218 24.84 -4.98 5.09
CA GLU A 218 26.19 -5.41 5.45
C GLU A 218 26.08 -6.37 6.64
N PRO A 219 26.83 -7.49 6.65
CA PRO A 219 26.89 -8.33 7.83
C PRO A 219 27.31 -7.44 8.99
N THR A 220 26.41 -7.25 9.95
CA THR A 220 26.68 -6.45 11.13
C THR A 220 27.96 -6.98 11.76
N ASN A 221 29.02 -6.19 11.68
CA ASN A 221 30.29 -6.47 12.33
C ASN A 221 30.05 -6.58 13.84
N ALA A 222 29.88 -7.81 14.32
CA ALA A 222 29.94 -8.16 15.73
C ALA A 222 30.57 -9.56 15.88
N LEU A 223 31.81 -9.68 15.44
CA LEU A 223 32.79 -10.43 16.22
C LEU A 223 33.68 -9.41 16.96
N PRO A 224 33.55 -9.30 18.28
CA PRO A 224 34.70 -9.06 19.13
C PRO A 224 35.21 -10.41 19.63
N SER A 225 36.40 -10.72 19.16
CA SER A 225 37.41 -11.65 19.69
C SER A 225 37.07 -12.37 20.99
N GLN A 226 37.14 -13.70 20.95
CA GLN A 226 37.68 -14.47 22.07
C GLN A 226 39.08 -13.93 22.35
N VAL A 227 39.21 -13.12 23.41
CA VAL A 227 40.51 -12.91 24.06
C VAL A 227 40.55 -13.92 25.19
N ALA A 228 41.50 -14.84 25.07
CA ALA A 228 41.93 -15.78 26.10
C ALA A 228 42.62 -15.05 27.26
#